data_AF-A0A022RR14-F1
#
_entry.id   AF-A0A022RR14-F1
#
_cell.length_a   1.000
_cell.length_b   1.000
_cell.length_c   1.000
_cell.angle_alpha   90.00
_cell.angle_beta   90.00
_cell.angle_gamma   90.00
#
_symmetry.space_group_name_H-M   'P 1'
#
loop_
_entity.id
_entity.type
_entity.pdbx_description
1 polymer ?
#
loop_
_entity_poly.entity_id
_entity_poly.type
_entity_poly.pdbx_seq_one_letter_code
_entity_poly.pdbx_strand_id
1 'polypeptide(L)'
;VPNPSCGGTTCGFNLTYGGSAISATLVQDNITLATDSIATYTFGCIQKATGSSLPAQGLLGLGRGPSSLMSQTSSLYQSIFSYCLPGYKSLNFTGSLRLGPVSQPKKIRTTQLLKNPRRSSFYYVNLVGIRVGRRVVTIPPSAFAFDPASGAGTVFDSGTFKPL
;
A
#
# COMPACT_ATOMS: atom_id res chain seq x y z
N VAL A 1 10.97 -2.34 3.97
CA VAL A 1 11.29 -3.70 4.42
C VAL A 1 11.57 -3.62 5.90
N PRO A 2 10.85 -4.36 6.75
CA PRO A 2 11.12 -4.34 8.18
C PRO A 2 12.41 -5.12 8.47
N ASN A 3 13.34 -4.49 9.19
CA ASN A 3 14.50 -5.10 9.85
C ASN A 3 15.25 -6.16 9.00
N PRO A 4 15.88 -5.77 7.88
CA PRO A 4 16.71 -6.71 7.12
C PRO A 4 17.94 -7.15 7.95
N SER A 5 18.33 -8.41 7.80
CA SER A 5 19.56 -8.98 8.34
C SER A 5 20.57 -9.15 7.22
N CYS A 6 21.79 -8.64 7.40
CA CYS A 6 22.82 -8.64 6.36
C CYS A 6 24.00 -9.54 6.76
N GLY A 7 24.36 -10.46 5.87
CA GLY A 7 25.56 -11.28 5.94
C GLY A 7 26.44 -11.01 4.74
N GLY A 8 27.51 -10.23 4.92
CA GLY A 8 28.36 -9.77 3.83
C GLY A 8 27.60 -8.82 2.88
N THR A 9 27.57 -9.14 1.59
CA THR A 9 26.91 -8.34 0.54
C THR A 9 25.42 -8.66 0.37
N THR A 10 24.90 -9.68 1.06
CA THR A 10 23.51 -10.10 0.93
C THR A 10 22.71 -9.70 2.17
N CYS A 11 21.57 -9.05 1.97
CA CYS A 11 20.62 -8.74 3.04
C CYS A 11 19.31 -9.50 2.83
N GLY A 12 18.88 -10.26 3.83
CA GLY A 12 17.60 -10.99 3.84
C GLY A 12 16.58 -10.35 4.77
N PHE A 13 15.29 -10.63 4.55
CA PHE A 13 14.23 -10.21 5.44
C PHE A 13 13.04 -11.18 5.40
N ASN A 14 12.26 -11.15 6.48
CA ASN A 14 11.00 -11.86 6.56
C ASN A 14 9.84 -10.85 6.61
N LEU A 15 8.72 -11.22 5.98
CA LEU A 15 7.53 -10.38 5.90
C LEU A 15 6.28 -11.27 5.97
N THR A 16 5.21 -10.74 6.54
CA THR A 16 3.87 -11.34 6.44
C THR A 16 2.99 -10.47 5.56
N TYR A 17 2.29 -11.09 4.61
CA TYR A 17 1.30 -10.42 3.75
C TYR A 17 0.07 -11.29 3.58
N GLY A 18 -1.12 -10.75 3.89
CA GLY A 18 -2.39 -11.46 3.71
C GLY A 18 -2.49 -12.81 4.43
N GLY A 19 -1.72 -13.04 5.51
CA GLY A 19 -1.63 -14.34 6.18
C GLY A 19 -0.61 -15.31 5.56
N SER A 20 0.10 -14.91 4.51
CA SER A 20 1.26 -15.64 3.98
C SER A 20 2.55 -15.13 4.62
N ALA A 21 3.45 -16.04 4.96
CA ALA A 21 4.80 -15.72 5.41
C ALA A 21 5.77 -15.79 4.23
N ILE A 22 6.67 -14.80 4.14
CA ILE A 22 7.57 -14.58 3.01
C ILE A 22 8.99 -14.43 3.57
N SER A 23 9.93 -15.15 2.98
CA SER A 23 11.36 -14.96 3.16
C SER A 23 11.98 -14.51 1.84
N ALA A 24 12.71 -13.40 1.86
CA ALA A 24 13.21 -12.74 0.66
C ALA A 24 14.60 -12.14 0.87
N THR A 25 15.33 -11.94 -0.22
CA THR A 25 16.58 -11.18 -0.25
C THR A 25 16.35 -9.80 -0.86
N LEU A 26 17.06 -8.79 -0.37
CA LEU A 26 17.08 -7.46 -0.98
C LEU A 26 17.94 -7.49 -2.23
N VAL A 27 17.40 -6.96 -3.32
CA VAL A 27 18.06 -6.83 -4.61
C VAL A 27 17.83 -5.42 -5.13
N GLN A 28 18.78 -4.92 -5.91
CA GLN A 28 18.65 -3.67 -6.65
C GLN A 28 18.68 -3.98 -8.15
N ASP A 29 17.76 -3.35 -8.88
CA ASP A 29 17.76 -3.37 -10.34
C ASP A 29 17.13 -2.08 -10.87
N ASN A 30 17.25 -1.83 -12.15
CA ASN A 30 16.57 -0.73 -12.81
C ASN A 30 15.16 -1.16 -13.19
N ILE A 31 14.15 -0.41 -12.77
CA ILE A 31 12.77 -0.62 -13.23
C ILE A 31 12.34 0.52 -14.13
N THR A 32 11.51 0.23 -15.12
CA THR A 32 10.89 1.25 -15.96
C THR A 32 9.39 1.28 -15.68
N LEU A 33 8.87 2.46 -15.33
CA LEU A 33 7.44 2.70 -15.14
C LEU A 33 6.96 3.66 -16.23
N ALA A 34 6.17 3.15 -17.17
CA ALA A 34 5.81 3.85 -18.39
C ALA A 34 7.07 4.37 -19.13
N THR A 35 7.35 5.66 -19.05
CA THR A 35 8.52 6.30 -19.67
C THR A 35 9.65 6.60 -18.69
N ASP A 36 9.43 6.40 -17.39
CA ASP A 36 10.34 6.82 -16.34
C ASP A 36 11.24 5.64 -15.92
N SER A 37 12.55 5.80 -16.10
CA SER A 37 13.55 4.84 -15.65
C SER A 37 13.97 5.16 -14.22
N ILE A 38 13.74 4.22 -13.30
CA ILE A 38 14.12 4.32 -11.90
C ILE A 38 15.33 3.42 -11.70
N ALA A 39 16.51 4.05 -11.64
CA ALA A 39 17.75 3.34 -11.41
C ALA A 39 17.86 2.86 -9.96
N THR A 40 18.56 1.75 -9.74
CA THR A 40 18.88 1.22 -8.39
C THR A 40 17.66 1.01 -7.50
N TYR A 41 16.52 0.67 -8.09
CA TYR A 41 15.29 0.40 -7.36
C TYR A 41 15.47 -0.83 -6.48
N THR A 42 15.23 -0.66 -5.18
CA THR A 42 15.42 -1.72 -4.18
C THR A 42 14.11 -2.47 -3.95
N PHE A 43 14.12 -3.79 -4.16
CA PHE A 43 12.97 -4.67 -3.95
C PHE A 43 13.37 -6.01 -3.35
N GLY A 44 12.37 -6.81 -2.97
CA GLY A 44 12.57 -8.15 -2.40
C GLY A 44 12.45 -9.24 -3.46
N CYS A 45 13.49 -10.07 -3.61
CA CYS A 45 13.44 -11.31 -4.37
C CYS A 45 13.00 -12.44 -3.44
N ILE A 46 11.77 -12.95 -3.64
CA ILE A 46 11.15 -13.96 -2.78
C ILE A 46 11.86 -15.29 -2.98
N GLN A 47 12.43 -15.83 -1.89
CA GLN A 47 13.10 -17.13 -1.87
C GLN A 47 12.13 -18.24 -1.46
N LYS A 48 11.25 -17.93 -0.51
CA LYS A 48 10.25 -18.85 0.02
C LYS A 48 9.00 -18.09 0.41
N ALA A 49 7.83 -18.62 0.04
CA ALA A 49 6.54 -18.14 0.50
C ALA A 49 5.69 -19.33 0.97
N THR A 50 4.97 -19.15 2.08
CA THR A 50 4.02 -20.13 2.62
C THR A 50 2.68 -19.46 2.87
N GLY A 51 1.60 -19.99 2.30
CA GLY A 51 0.26 -19.40 2.31
C GLY A 51 -0.31 -19.25 0.90
N SER A 52 -1.54 -18.77 0.77
CA SER A 52 -2.27 -18.65 -0.50
C SER A 52 -2.58 -17.20 -0.93
N SER A 53 -2.12 -16.22 -0.17
CA SER A 53 -2.49 -14.80 -0.35
C SER A 53 -1.48 -14.00 -1.15
N LEU A 54 -0.33 -14.61 -1.47
CA LEU A 54 0.69 -13.98 -2.30
C LEU A 54 0.36 -14.22 -3.79
N PRO A 55 0.12 -13.16 -4.59
CA PRO A 55 -0.07 -13.31 -6.02
C PRO A 55 1.23 -13.78 -6.71
N ALA A 56 1.08 -14.61 -7.74
CA ALA A 56 2.21 -15.18 -8.49
C ALA A 56 3.07 -14.09 -9.18
N GLN A 57 2.49 -12.95 -9.51
CA GLN A 57 3.14 -11.82 -10.16
C GLN A 57 3.94 -10.93 -9.20
N GLY A 58 3.90 -11.22 -7.89
CA GLY A 58 4.54 -10.40 -6.86
C GLY A 58 3.67 -9.23 -6.37
N LEU A 59 4.24 -8.41 -5.50
CA LEU A 59 3.53 -7.34 -4.79
C LEU A 59 4.21 -5.99 -5.01
N LEU A 60 3.43 -5.00 -5.45
CA LEU A 60 3.86 -3.60 -5.50
C LEU A 60 3.38 -2.85 -4.26
N GLY A 61 4.31 -2.47 -3.40
CA GLY A 61 4.00 -1.71 -2.19
C GLY A 61 3.81 -0.21 -2.46
N LEU A 62 2.56 0.28 -2.37
CA LEU A 62 2.21 1.71 -2.46
C LEU A 62 2.10 2.40 -1.09
N GLY A 63 2.42 1.70 0.00
CA GLY A 63 2.41 2.24 1.37
C GLY A 63 3.45 3.35 1.58
N ARG A 64 3.58 3.80 2.83
CA ARG A 64 4.51 4.87 3.22
C ARG A 64 5.81 4.36 3.83
N GLY A 65 6.06 3.05 3.72
CA GLY A 65 7.29 2.43 4.19
C GLY A 65 8.48 2.85 3.30
N PRO A 66 9.71 2.84 3.86
CA PRO A 66 10.90 3.37 3.17
C PRO A 66 11.25 2.66 1.86
N SER A 67 10.89 1.38 1.73
CA SER A 67 11.09 0.58 0.51
C SER A 67 9.85 0.53 -0.39
N SER A 68 8.84 1.35 -0.13
CA SER A 68 7.68 1.46 -1.02
C SER A 68 8.09 2.11 -2.34
N LEU A 69 7.29 1.91 -3.38
CA LEU A 69 7.48 2.63 -4.64
C LEU A 69 7.49 4.14 -4.36
N MET A 70 6.47 4.64 -3.65
CA MET A 70 6.27 6.07 -3.43
C MET A 70 7.41 6.74 -2.64
N SER A 71 8.05 6.01 -1.71
CA SER A 71 9.21 6.54 -0.98
C SER A 71 10.46 6.60 -1.85
N GLN A 72 10.74 5.53 -2.60
CA GLN A 72 11.94 5.45 -3.47
C GLN A 72 11.88 6.40 -4.67
N THR A 73 10.68 6.72 -5.14
CA THR A 73 10.45 7.61 -6.29
C THR A 73 9.88 8.98 -5.88
N SER A 74 10.08 9.38 -4.63
CA SER A 74 9.50 10.61 -4.10
C SER A 74 9.99 11.88 -4.82
N SER A 75 11.23 11.89 -5.31
CA SER A 75 11.77 12.99 -6.13
C SER A 75 11.09 13.13 -7.49
N LEU A 76 10.63 12.02 -8.09
CA LEU A 76 9.97 12.00 -9.39
C LEU A 76 8.47 12.28 -9.26
N TYR A 77 7.79 11.60 -8.34
CA TYR A 77 6.33 11.61 -8.24
C TYR A 77 5.78 12.38 -7.04
N GLN A 78 6.64 13.02 -6.25
CA GLN A 78 6.26 13.82 -5.08
C GLN A 78 5.42 13.05 -4.04
N SER A 79 5.58 11.72 -3.99
CA SER A 79 4.74 10.82 -3.17
C SER A 79 3.23 10.91 -3.46
N ILE A 80 2.85 11.37 -4.65
CA ILE A 80 1.45 11.51 -5.09
C ILE A 80 1.14 10.39 -6.08
N PHE A 81 0.04 9.69 -5.84
CA PHE A 81 -0.50 8.70 -6.76
C PHE A 81 -2.02 8.62 -6.65
N SER A 82 -2.65 8.04 -7.66
CA SER A 82 -4.04 7.59 -7.61
C SER A 82 -4.20 6.29 -8.35
N TYR A 83 -5.18 5.50 -7.96
CA TYR A 83 -5.57 4.31 -8.71
C TYR A 83 -7.08 4.26 -8.92
N CYS A 84 -7.47 3.63 -10.03
CA CYS A 84 -8.84 3.23 -10.31
C CYS A 84 -8.82 1.71 -10.43
N LEU A 85 -9.31 1.01 -9.42
CA LEU A 85 -9.30 -0.45 -9.39
C LEU A 85 -10.47 -0.99 -10.22
N PRO A 86 -10.27 -2.03 -11.02
CA PRO A 86 -11.35 -2.62 -11.77
C PRO A 86 -12.33 -3.35 -10.86
N GLY A 87 -13.62 -3.26 -11.19
CA GLY A 87 -14.63 -4.07 -10.52
C GLY A 87 -14.44 -5.55 -10.88
N TYR A 88 -14.59 -6.45 -9.90
CA TYR A 88 -14.36 -7.89 -10.08
C TYR A 88 -15.21 -8.56 -11.18
N LYS A 89 -16.37 -7.97 -11.53
CA LYS A 89 -17.25 -8.45 -12.62
C LYS A 89 -16.96 -7.80 -13.96
N SER A 90 -16.03 -6.85 -14.02
CA SER A 90 -15.79 -6.09 -15.24
C SER A 90 -14.87 -6.87 -16.17
N LEU A 91 -15.45 -7.45 -17.23
CA LEU A 91 -14.71 -8.21 -18.25
C LEU A 91 -13.82 -7.31 -19.13
N ASN A 92 -14.16 -6.02 -19.26
CA ASN A 92 -13.56 -5.12 -20.25
C ASN A 92 -12.86 -3.89 -19.64
N PHE A 93 -12.71 -3.81 -18.32
CA PHE A 93 -12.08 -2.65 -17.69
C PHE A 93 -10.71 -3.01 -17.11
N THR A 94 -9.68 -2.44 -17.74
CA THR A 94 -8.35 -2.37 -17.16
C THR A 94 -8.30 -1.15 -16.24
N GLY A 95 -7.97 -1.36 -14.96
CA GLY A 95 -7.77 -0.26 -14.02
C GLY A 95 -6.60 0.65 -14.42
N SER A 96 -6.35 1.69 -13.64
CA SER A 96 -5.22 2.61 -13.85
C SER A 96 -4.47 2.88 -12.57
N LEU A 97 -3.15 3.01 -12.65
CA LEU A 97 -2.29 3.61 -11.63
C LEU A 97 -1.64 4.85 -12.23
N ARG A 98 -1.83 6.01 -11.60
CA ARG A 98 -1.27 7.30 -12.04
C ARG A 98 -0.32 7.82 -10.98
N LEU A 99 0.91 8.10 -11.39
CA LEU A 99 1.97 8.59 -10.52
C LEU A 99 2.25 10.07 -10.80
N GLY A 100 2.57 10.82 -9.75
CA GLY A 100 2.89 12.24 -9.84
C GLY A 100 1.65 13.16 -9.87
N PRO A 101 1.87 14.47 -9.71
CA PRO A 101 0.78 15.45 -9.56
C PRO A 101 0.03 15.76 -10.88
N VAL A 102 0.73 15.70 -12.02
CA VAL A 102 0.21 16.16 -13.32
C VAL A 102 -1.03 15.38 -13.77
N SER A 103 -1.05 14.08 -13.49
CA SER A 103 -2.07 13.15 -13.99
C SER A 103 -3.26 12.97 -13.03
N GLN A 104 -3.33 13.77 -11.96
CA GLN A 104 -4.37 13.63 -10.93
C GLN A 104 -5.70 14.26 -11.37
N PRO A 105 -6.85 13.71 -10.93
CA PRO A 105 -8.14 14.29 -11.27
C PRO A 105 -8.29 15.70 -10.67
N LYS A 106 -8.77 16.65 -11.49
CA LYS A 106 -8.92 18.07 -11.07
C LYS A 106 -10.04 18.31 -10.05
N LYS A 107 -11.08 17.46 -10.06
CA LYS A 107 -12.25 17.58 -9.19
C LYS A 107 -12.29 16.39 -8.23
N ILE A 108 -11.67 16.55 -7.05
CA ILE A 108 -11.63 15.52 -6.00
C ILE A 108 -12.13 16.08 -4.67
N ARG A 109 -12.73 15.21 -3.86
CA ARG A 109 -12.96 15.48 -2.45
C ARG A 109 -11.78 14.93 -1.67
N THR A 110 -11.26 15.70 -0.73
CA THR A 110 -10.08 15.33 0.05
C THR A 110 -10.44 15.19 1.51
N THR A 111 -9.64 14.38 2.21
CA THR A 111 -9.61 14.29 3.66
C THR A 111 -8.16 14.19 4.09
N GLN A 112 -7.87 14.55 5.34
CA GLN A 112 -6.52 14.47 5.86
C GLN A 112 -6.09 13.01 6.02
N LEU A 113 -4.90 12.69 5.49
CA LEU A 113 -4.24 11.41 5.75
C LEU A 113 -3.47 11.49 7.07
N LEU A 114 -3.85 10.64 8.03
CA LEU A 114 -3.22 10.55 9.33
C LEU A 114 -1.99 9.63 9.28
N LYS A 115 -1.04 9.83 10.20
CA LYS A 115 0.18 9.02 10.35
C LYS A 115 0.15 8.31 11.69
N ASN A 116 0.24 6.99 11.69
CA ASN A 116 0.35 6.21 12.93
C ASN A 116 1.79 5.69 13.09
N PRO A 117 2.53 6.07 14.15
CA PRO A 117 3.92 5.63 14.35
C PRO A 117 4.06 4.11 14.42
N ARG A 118 3.08 3.41 15.02
CA ARG A 118 3.09 1.94 15.17
C ARG A 118 2.89 1.20 13.84
N ARG A 119 2.20 1.84 12.90
CA ARG A 119 1.86 1.28 11.57
C ARG A 119 2.08 2.33 10.48
N SER A 120 3.30 2.84 10.41
CA SER A 120 3.67 4.01 9.59
C SER A 120 3.45 3.83 8.09
N SER A 121 3.43 2.58 7.60
CA SER A 121 3.20 2.27 6.19
C SER A 121 1.75 2.52 5.73
N PHE A 122 0.77 2.48 6.63
CA PHE A 122 -0.65 2.60 6.25
C PHE A 122 -1.12 4.04 6.07
N TYR A 123 -2.13 4.20 5.21
CA TYR A 123 -2.84 5.46 4.99
C TYR A 123 -4.08 5.50 5.88
N TYR A 124 -3.96 6.19 7.02
CA TYR A 124 -5.08 6.37 7.95
C TYR A 124 -5.96 7.55 7.55
N VAL A 125 -7.25 7.46 7.85
CA VAL A 125 -8.22 8.55 7.72
C VAL A 125 -9.07 8.68 8.97
N ASN A 126 -9.62 9.89 9.17
CA ASN A 126 -10.56 10.14 10.24
C ASN A 126 -11.99 9.77 9.81
N LEU A 127 -12.46 8.58 10.20
CA LEU A 127 -13.85 8.15 9.98
C LEU A 127 -14.73 8.65 11.12
N VAL A 128 -15.70 9.50 10.80
CA VAL A 128 -16.56 10.15 11.81
C VAL A 128 -17.96 9.54 11.90
N GLY A 129 -18.33 8.65 10.97
CA GLY A 129 -19.64 8.01 10.96
C GLY A 129 -19.94 7.28 9.67
N ILE A 130 -20.99 6.45 9.71
CA ILE A 130 -21.46 5.63 8.60
C ILE A 130 -22.94 5.93 8.36
N ARG A 131 -23.34 6.02 7.10
CA ARG A 131 -24.73 6.21 6.69
C ARG A 131 -25.11 5.14 5.67
N VAL A 132 -26.25 4.49 5.88
CA VAL A 132 -26.83 3.50 4.96
C VAL A 132 -28.13 4.10 4.40
N GLY A 133 -28.13 4.39 3.10
CA GLY A 133 -29.19 5.18 2.47
C GLY A 133 -29.32 6.55 3.14
N ARG A 134 -30.48 6.81 3.75
CA ARG A 134 -30.74 8.07 4.49
C ARG A 134 -30.56 7.94 6.01
N ARG A 135 -30.22 6.75 6.54
CA ARG A 135 -30.10 6.52 7.98
C ARG A 135 -28.65 6.54 8.43
N VAL A 136 -28.33 7.41 9.38
CA VAL A 136 -27.03 7.39 10.07
C VAL A 136 -27.03 6.20 11.02
N VAL A 137 -25.97 5.39 10.98
CA VAL A 137 -25.81 4.24 11.87
C VAL A 137 -25.26 4.74 13.19
N THR A 138 -25.95 4.44 14.29
CA THR A 138 -25.53 4.84 15.63
C THR A 138 -24.39 3.95 16.10
N ILE A 139 -23.16 4.42 15.90
CA ILE A 139 -21.94 3.76 16.35
C ILE A 139 -21.20 4.73 17.28
N PRO A 140 -20.76 4.31 18.48
CA PRO A 140 -19.98 5.18 19.36
C PRO A 140 -18.75 5.73 18.64
N PRO A 141 -18.45 7.04 18.72
CA PRO A 141 -17.26 7.61 18.06
C PRO A 141 -15.95 6.93 18.45
N SER A 142 -15.86 6.39 19.68
CA SER A 142 -14.72 5.61 20.16
C SER A 142 -14.42 4.36 19.32
N ALA A 143 -15.42 3.78 18.66
CA ALA A 143 -15.23 2.61 17.80
C ALA A 143 -14.41 2.93 16.53
N PHE A 144 -14.36 4.20 16.11
CA PHE A 144 -13.57 4.65 14.97
C PHE A 144 -12.30 5.41 15.36
N ALA A 145 -12.11 5.64 16.66
CA ALA A 145 -11.09 6.54 17.16
C ALA A 145 -9.70 6.15 16.66
N PHE A 146 -9.00 7.14 16.14
CA PHE A 146 -7.60 7.01 15.79
C PHE A 146 -6.75 7.00 17.06
N ASP A 147 -5.94 5.97 17.23
CA ASP A 147 -5.03 5.85 18.37
C ASP A 147 -3.60 5.56 17.89
N PRO A 148 -2.69 6.54 18.00
CA PRO A 148 -1.27 6.38 17.68
C PRO A 148 -0.55 5.28 18.48
N ALA A 149 -1.02 4.99 19.71
CA ALA A 149 -0.35 4.07 20.63
C ALA A 149 -0.75 2.61 20.35
N SER A 150 -2.03 2.32 20.15
CA SER A 150 -2.49 0.96 19.83
C SER A 150 -2.39 0.63 18.33
N GLY A 151 -2.41 1.64 17.45
CA GLY A 151 -2.53 1.43 16.01
C GLY A 151 -3.98 1.40 15.52
N ALA A 152 -4.97 1.66 16.39
CA ALA A 152 -6.38 1.69 16.03
C ALA A 152 -6.73 2.89 15.13
N GLY A 153 -7.82 2.74 14.39
CA GLY A 153 -8.34 3.73 13.45
C GLY A 153 -8.76 3.09 12.13
N THR A 154 -9.03 3.93 11.15
CA THR A 154 -9.49 3.51 9.81
C THR A 154 -8.37 3.67 8.79
N VAL A 155 -8.16 2.67 7.94
CA VAL A 155 -7.12 2.66 6.90
C VAL A 155 -7.72 2.40 5.52
N PHE A 156 -7.08 2.93 4.48
CA PHE A 156 -7.31 2.45 3.12
C PHE A 156 -6.52 1.16 2.90
N ASP A 157 -7.21 0.11 2.47
CA ASP A 157 -6.61 -1.17 2.12
C ASP A 157 -7.08 -1.64 0.74
N SER A 158 -6.13 -1.81 -0.17
CA SER A 158 -6.36 -2.35 -1.52
C SER A 158 -6.00 -3.84 -1.64
N GLY A 159 -5.52 -4.44 -0.55
CA GLY A 159 -5.05 -5.84 -0.52
C GLY A 159 -6.10 -6.84 -0.02
N THR A 160 -7.17 -6.39 0.61
CA THR A 160 -8.27 -7.29 1.01
C THR A 160 -9.14 -7.64 -0.19
N PHE A 161 -8.93 -8.85 -0.72
CA PHE A 161 -9.83 -9.50 -1.67
C PHE A 161 -10.39 -10.78 -1.05
N LYS A 162 -11.71 -10.97 -1.15
CA LYS A 162 -12.38 -12.24 -0.88
C LYS A 162 -13.24 -12.56 -2.11
N PRO A 163 -12.88 -13.56 -2.93
CA PRO A 163 -13.84 -14.10 -3.88
C PRO A 163 -14.96 -14.72 -3.04
N LEU A 164 -16.20 -14.27 -3.27
CA LEU A 164 -17.40 -14.92 -2.75
C LEU A 164 -17.59 -16.27 -3.45
#